data_AF-A0A2N1MZ27-F1
#
_entry.id   AF-A0A2N1MZ27-F1
#
_cell.length_a   1.000
_cell.length_b   1.000
_cell.length_c   1.000
_cell.angle_alpha   90.00
_cell.angle_beta   90.00
_cell.angle_gamma   90.00
#
_symmetry.space_group_name_H-M   'P 1'
#
loop_
_entity.id
_entity.type
_entity.pdbx_description
1 polymer ?
#
loop_
_entity_poly.entity_id
_entity_poly.type
_entity_poly.pdbx_seq_one_letter_code
_entity_poly.pdbx_strand_id
1 'polypeptide(L)'
;MSYCMMQHYFNIEKINGRILIVDFSFSNNKKLRLILFYNLANHRTGEEINNKIDINTHVIKQIKKAKSQKMEIICCGDFNLQYQRFKKRQDNKQSIPKMLKIFQKLEDLNLWDVHKETYDMDNTKEIMTYWCFI
;
A
#
# COMPACT_ATOMS: atom_id res chain seq x y z
N MET A 1 33.21 17.79 18.64
CA MET A 1 32.85 17.24 17.31
C MET A 1 31.45 16.66 17.44
N SER A 2 30.42 17.43 17.10
CA SER A 2 29.02 16.98 17.15
C SER A 2 28.74 16.07 15.95
N TYR A 3 28.39 14.81 16.20
CA TYR A 3 27.88 13.91 15.17
C TYR A 3 26.59 14.51 14.61
N CYS A 4 26.67 15.12 13.42
CA CYS A 4 25.49 15.37 12.61
C CYS A 4 24.96 14.00 12.21
N MET A 5 23.82 13.58 12.77
CA MET A 5 23.14 12.35 12.33
C MET A 5 22.96 12.47 10.82
N MET A 6 23.63 11.62 10.03
CA MET A 6 23.43 11.59 8.60
C MET A 6 21.94 11.41 8.35
N GLN A 7 21.33 12.39 7.70
CA GLN A 7 19.92 12.37 7.39
C GLN A 7 19.72 11.31 6.29
N HIS A 8 19.34 10.10 6.70
CA HIS A 8 19.16 8.96 5.80
C HIS A 8 17.92 9.06 4.91
N TYR A 9 17.09 10.09 5.11
CA TYR A 9 15.93 10.40 4.29
C TYR A 9 16.17 11.67 3.46
N PHE A 10 15.63 11.70 2.24
CA PHE A 10 15.78 12.83 1.32
C PHE A 10 14.44 13.40 0.83
N ASN A 11 13.33 12.76 1.17
CA ASN A 11 11.99 13.24 0.85
C ASN A 11 10.99 12.81 1.93
N ILE A 12 10.09 13.72 2.29
CA ILE A 12 8.91 13.44 3.12
C ILE A 12 7.72 14.13 2.48
N GLU A 13 6.70 13.36 2.10
CA GLU A 13 5.45 13.87 1.52
C GLU A 13 4.26 13.40 2.37
N LYS A 14 3.33 14.30 2.65
CA LYS A 14 2.09 14.01 3.39
C LYS A 14 0.90 14.35 2.51
N ILE A 15 0.01 13.39 2.30
CA ILE A 15 -1.16 13.56 1.43
C ILE A 15 -2.42 13.34 2.28
N ASN A 16 -3.23 14.40 2.39
CA ASN A 16 -4.56 14.41 3.01
C ASN A 16 -4.64 13.81 4.44
N GLY A 17 -3.52 13.77 5.17
CA GLY A 17 -3.45 13.12 6.49
C GLY A 17 -3.63 11.59 6.45
N ARG A 18 -3.56 10.97 5.27
CA ARG A 18 -3.85 9.55 5.03
C ARG A 18 -2.68 8.78 4.44
N ILE A 19 -1.78 9.46 3.74
CA ILE A 19 -0.57 8.85 3.17
C ILE A 19 0.64 9.63 3.67
N LEU A 20 1.61 8.92 4.22
CA LEU A 20 2.95 9.42 4.51
C LEU A 20 3.94 8.68 3.62
N ILE A 21 4.74 9.44 2.88
CA ILE A 21 5.79 8.91 2.02
C ILE A 21 7.11 9.40 2.58
N VAL A 22 8.05 8.48 2.79
CA VAL A 22 9.42 8.80 3.19
C VAL A 22 10.37 8.07 2.27
N ASP A 23 11.27 8.82 1.62
CA ASP A 23 12.30 8.23 0.77
C ASP A 23 13.63 8.23 1.50
N PHE A 24 14.25 7.06 1.57
CA PHE A 24 15.53 6.82 2.20
C PHE A 24 16.62 6.56 1.15
N SER A 25 17.82 7.04 1.44
CA SER A 25 19.03 6.71 0.70
C SER A 25 20.01 5.97 1.60
N PHE A 26 20.50 4.85 1.10
CA PHE A 26 21.49 4.00 1.75
C PHE A 26 22.80 4.00 0.95
N SER A 27 23.80 3.28 1.46
CA SER A 27 25.05 3.05 0.75
C SER A 27 24.80 2.37 -0.61
N ASN A 28 25.79 2.49 -1.51
CA ASN A 28 25.75 1.92 -2.87
C ASN A 28 24.57 2.43 -3.71
N ASN A 29 24.13 3.67 -3.49
CA ASN A 29 23.02 4.32 -4.19
C ASN A 29 21.69 3.53 -4.11
N LYS A 30 21.54 2.67 -3.08
CA LYS A 30 20.27 1.98 -2.81
C LYS A 30 19.27 2.97 -2.23
N LYS A 31 18.04 2.93 -2.75
CA LYS A 31 16.95 3.82 -2.33
C LYS A 31 15.74 3.01 -1.95
N LEU A 32 15.04 3.45 -0.91
CA LEU A 32 13.82 2.81 -0.41
C LEU A 32 12.73 3.87 -0.30
N ARG A 33 11.52 3.56 -0.74
CA ARG A 33 10.33 4.34 -0.45
C ARG A 33 9.47 3.61 0.57
N LEU A 34 9.28 4.21 1.73
CA LEU A 34 8.24 3.80 2.68
C LEU A 34 6.96 4.57 2.36
N ILE A 35 5.86 3.85 2.17
CA ILE A 35 4.50 4.39 2.01
C ILE A 35 3.66 3.86 3.17
N LEU A 36 3.40 4.73 4.15
CA LEU A 36 2.43 4.45 5.20
C LEU A 36 1.06 4.91 4.73
N PHE A 37 0.13 3.97 4.62
CA PHE A 37 -1.19 4.15 4.03
C PHE A 37 -2.31 3.89 5.05
N TYR A 38 -3.08 4.93 5.37
CA TYR A 38 -4.27 4.86 6.21
C TYR A 38 -5.51 5.18 5.37
N ASN A 39 -6.21 4.17 4.88
CA ASN A 39 -7.35 4.34 3.98
C ASN A 39 -8.64 4.74 4.71
N LEU A 40 -9.64 5.22 3.97
CA LEU A 40 -10.95 5.56 4.51
C LEU A 40 -11.73 4.30 4.92
N ALA A 41 -12.28 4.28 6.13
CA ALA A 41 -13.16 3.20 6.60
C ALA A 41 -14.54 3.24 5.91
N ASN A 42 -15.15 4.42 5.84
CA ASN A 42 -16.50 4.62 5.32
C ASN A 42 -16.56 4.52 3.79
N HIS A 43 -17.67 3.99 3.30
CA HIS A 43 -17.98 3.83 1.88
C HIS A 43 -19.51 3.69 1.66
N ARG A 44 -20.30 4.40 2.48
CA ARG A 44 -21.76 4.36 2.48
C ARG A 44 -22.35 5.22 1.37
N THR A 45 -21.67 6.31 1.00
CA THR A 45 -22.09 7.21 -0.08
C THR A 45 -21.21 7.06 -1.32
N GLY A 46 -21.71 7.51 -2.48
CA GLY A 46 -20.95 7.52 -3.72
C GLY A 46 -19.70 8.41 -3.64
N GLU A 47 -19.79 9.53 -2.93
CA GLU A 47 -18.66 10.44 -2.69
C GLU A 47 -17.56 9.77 -1.87
N GLU A 48 -17.91 9.08 -0.78
CA GLU A 48 -16.95 8.34 0.05
C GLU A 48 -16.23 7.25 -0.75
N ILE A 49 -16.97 6.53 -1.62
CA ILE A 49 -16.38 5.52 -2.51
C ILE A 49 -15.37 6.16 -3.47
N ASN A 50 -15.71 7.31 -4.06
CA ASN A 50 -14.81 8.02 -4.97
C ASN A 50 -13.56 8.50 -4.24
N ASN A 51 -13.70 9.13 -3.07
CA ASN A 51 -12.57 9.57 -2.25
C ASN A 51 -11.64 8.39 -1.91
N LYS A 52 -12.20 7.22 -1.60
CA LYS A 52 -11.43 6.00 -1.34
C LYS A 52 -10.68 5.51 -2.59
N ILE A 53 -11.31 5.56 -3.76
CA ILE A 53 -10.68 5.22 -5.04
C ILE A 53 -9.54 6.20 -5.36
N ASP A 54 -9.71 7.49 -5.07
CA ASP A 54 -8.73 8.53 -5.36
C ASP A 54 -7.47 8.37 -4.50
N ILE A 55 -7.66 8.09 -3.20
CA ILE A 55 -6.55 7.80 -2.28
C ILE A 55 -5.83 6.51 -2.71
N ASN A 56 -6.56 5.44 -3.04
CA ASN A 56 -5.97 4.20 -3.58
C ASN A 56 -5.15 4.49 -4.84
N THR A 57 -5.65 5.36 -5.72
CA THR A 57 -4.97 5.74 -6.96
C THR A 57 -3.67 6.50 -6.67
N HIS A 58 -3.64 7.35 -5.65
CA HIS A 58 -2.43 8.06 -5.23
C HIS A 58 -1.35 7.09 -4.73
N VAL A 59 -1.70 6.11 -3.90
CA VAL A 59 -0.77 5.07 -3.43
C VAL A 59 -0.14 4.34 -4.62
N ILE A 60 -0.96 3.86 -5.57
CA ILE A 60 -0.46 3.16 -6.76
C ILE A 60 0.44 4.07 -7.61
N LYS A 61 0.12 5.35 -7.77
CA LYS A 61 0.96 6.30 -8.50
C LYS A 61 2.34 6.43 -7.84
N GLN A 62 2.40 6.46 -6.52
CA GLN A 62 3.65 6.60 -5.77
C GLN A 62 4.50 5.33 -5.81
N ILE A 63 3.87 4.15 -5.81
CA ILE A 63 4.56 2.87 -6.07
C ILE A 63 5.16 2.85 -7.46
N LYS A 64 4.39 3.21 -8.49
CA LYS A 64 4.88 3.26 -9.89
C LYS A 64 6.05 4.24 -10.05
N LYS A 65 5.97 5.40 -9.41
CA LYS A 65 7.05 6.40 -9.40
C LYS A 65 8.32 5.85 -8.73
N ALA A 66 8.20 5.16 -7.61
CA ALA A 66 9.35 4.53 -6.95
C ALA A 66 9.98 3.41 -7.81
N LYS A 67 9.16 2.56 -8.45
CA LYS A 67 9.67 1.54 -9.38
C LYS A 67 10.40 2.14 -10.57
N SER A 68 9.89 3.21 -11.18
CA SER A 68 10.60 3.89 -12.29
C SER A 68 11.91 4.55 -11.84
N GLN A 69 12.01 4.91 -10.56
CA GLN A 69 13.22 5.43 -9.91
C GLN A 69 14.15 4.31 -9.38
N LYS A 70 13.86 3.04 -9.67
CA LYS A 70 14.61 1.86 -9.20
C LYS A 70 14.77 1.82 -7.68
N MET A 71 13.73 2.23 -6.95
CA MET A 71 13.69 2.18 -5.49
C MET A 71 13.07 0.86 -5.04
N GLU A 72 13.58 0.31 -3.95
CA GLU A 72 12.86 -0.66 -3.13
C GLU A 72 11.63 0.02 -2.52
N ILE A 73 10.58 -0.73 -2.20
CA ILE A 73 9.30 -0.19 -1.74
C ILE A 73 8.84 -0.96 -0.53
N ILE A 74 8.39 -0.26 0.51
CA ILE A 74 7.57 -0.87 1.57
C ILE A 74 6.26 -0.08 1.59
N CYS A 75 5.15 -0.76 1.36
CA CYS A 75 3.81 -0.17 1.42
C CYS A 75 3.01 -0.87 2.51
N CYS A 76 2.75 -0.17 3.61
CA CYS A 76 2.08 -0.77 4.76
C CYS A 76 1.04 0.16 5.38
N GLY A 77 0.13 -0.41 6.15
CA GLY A 77 -0.83 0.33 6.95
C GLY A 77 -2.22 -0.30 6.96
N ASP A 78 -3.22 0.53 7.17
CA ASP A 78 -4.62 0.10 7.23
C ASP A 78 -5.32 0.40 5.90
N PHE A 79 -5.51 -0.65 5.11
CA PHE A 79 -6.20 -0.55 3.83
C PHE A 79 -7.70 -0.34 3.97
N ASN A 80 -8.31 -0.62 5.14
CA ASN A 80 -9.76 -0.61 5.36
C ASN A 80 -10.54 -1.32 4.23
N LEU A 81 -9.98 -2.40 3.67
CA LEU A 81 -10.53 -3.16 2.55
C LEU A 81 -10.41 -4.65 2.82
N GLN A 82 -11.38 -5.42 2.33
CA GLN A 82 -11.43 -6.87 2.52
C GLN A 82 -10.81 -7.59 1.32
N TYR A 83 -9.57 -8.09 1.47
CA TYR A 83 -8.90 -8.87 0.44
C TYR A 83 -9.70 -10.12 0.05
N GLN A 84 -10.29 -10.82 1.02
CA GLN A 84 -11.11 -12.01 0.76
C GLN A 84 -12.31 -11.73 -0.16
N ARG A 85 -12.93 -10.55 -0.05
CA ARG A 85 -14.01 -10.13 -0.95
C ARG A 85 -13.50 -9.89 -2.38
N PHE A 86 -12.29 -9.36 -2.52
CA PHE A 86 -11.61 -9.25 -3.82
C PHE A 86 -11.33 -10.63 -4.40
N LYS A 87 -10.69 -11.51 -3.62
CA LYS A 87 -10.28 -12.85 -4.03
C LYS A 87 -11.46 -13.71 -4.46
N LYS A 88 -12.51 -13.79 -3.64
CA LYS A 88 -13.76 -14.49 -3.96
C LYS A 88 -14.39 -14.00 -5.27
N ARG A 89 -14.33 -12.70 -5.58
CA ARG A 89 -14.85 -12.17 -6.85
C ARG A 89 -13.97 -12.53 -8.03
N GLN A 90 -12.65 -12.44 -7.87
CA GLN A 90 -11.66 -12.82 -8.88
C GLN A 90 -11.83 -14.30 -9.26
N ASP A 91 -11.87 -15.20 -8.26
CA ASP A 91 -11.97 -16.65 -8.48
C ASP A 91 -13.31 -17.05 -9.13
N ASN A 92 -14.40 -16.37 -8.75
CA ASN A 92 -15.72 -16.57 -9.35
C ASN A 92 -15.93 -15.81 -10.68
N LYS A 93 -14.89 -15.18 -11.25
CA LYS A 93 -14.95 -14.36 -12.48
C LYS A 93 -16.03 -13.27 -12.45
N GLN A 94 -16.29 -12.71 -11.27
CA GLN A 94 -17.26 -11.64 -11.06
C GLN A 94 -16.64 -10.25 -11.23
N SER A 95 -17.47 -9.26 -11.57
CA SER A 95 -17.03 -7.86 -11.62
C SER A 95 -16.48 -7.40 -10.26
N ILE A 96 -15.27 -6.83 -10.28
CA ILE A 96 -14.57 -6.37 -9.08
C ILE A 96 -14.86 -4.86 -8.87
N PRO A 97 -15.44 -4.47 -7.71
CA PRO A 97 -15.64 -3.07 -7.36
C PRO A 97 -14.35 -2.24 -7.49
N LYS A 98 -14.45 -1.03 -8.04
CA LYS A 98 -13.27 -0.16 -8.29
C LYS A 98 -12.40 0.04 -7.05
N MET A 99 -13.02 0.20 -5.87
CA MET A 99 -12.30 0.34 -4.59
C MET A 99 -11.43 -0.87 -4.23
N LEU A 100 -11.78 -2.08 -4.70
CA LEU A 100 -11.02 -3.31 -4.45
C LEU A 100 -9.94 -3.57 -5.51
N LYS A 101 -9.95 -2.85 -6.64
CA LYS A 101 -8.94 -3.01 -7.71
C LYS A 101 -7.53 -2.60 -7.31
N ILE A 102 -7.34 -1.98 -6.14
CA ILE A 102 -6.01 -1.74 -5.59
C ILE A 102 -5.26 -3.06 -5.37
N PHE A 103 -5.91 -4.13 -4.90
CA PHE A 103 -5.26 -5.42 -4.66
C PHE A 103 -4.71 -6.01 -5.96
N GLN A 104 -5.52 -6.07 -7.02
CA GLN A 104 -5.04 -6.48 -8.35
C GLN A 104 -3.84 -5.63 -8.80
N LYS A 105 -3.89 -4.31 -8.60
CA LYS A 105 -2.78 -3.43 -8.99
C LYS A 105 -1.50 -3.67 -8.19
N LEU A 106 -1.60 -4.04 -6.92
CA LEU A 106 -0.44 -4.39 -6.09
C LEU A 106 0.16 -5.72 -6.56
N GLU A 107 -0.68 -6.72 -6.83
CA GLU A 107 -0.27 -8.01 -7.39
C GLU A 107 0.40 -7.84 -8.76
N ASP A 108 -0.21 -7.07 -9.68
CA ASP A 108 0.34 -6.77 -11.02
C ASP A 108 1.68 -6.02 -10.96
N LEU A 109 1.89 -5.25 -9.89
CA LEU A 109 3.14 -4.53 -9.66
C LEU A 109 4.18 -5.43 -8.98
N ASN A 110 3.91 -6.72 -8.77
CA ASN A 110 4.77 -7.67 -8.06
C ASN A 110 5.19 -7.13 -6.68
N LEU A 111 4.24 -6.56 -5.93
CA LEU A 111 4.43 -6.34 -4.49
C LEU A 111 4.05 -7.60 -3.73
N TRP A 112 4.85 -7.91 -2.73
CA TRP A 112 4.76 -9.15 -1.99
C TRP A 112 4.06 -8.95 -0.66
N ASP A 113 3.00 -9.71 -0.41
CA ASP A 113 2.26 -9.70 0.85
C ASP A 113 2.95 -10.58 1.90
N VAL A 114 3.83 -9.99 2.70
CA VAL A 114 4.56 -10.72 3.74
C VAL A 114 3.66 -11.28 4.84
N HIS A 115 2.46 -10.72 5.05
CA HIS A 115 1.54 -11.25 6.06
C HIS A 115 0.96 -12.60 5.63
N LYS A 116 0.68 -12.77 4.32
CA LYS A 116 0.18 -14.03 3.76
C LYS A 116 1.19 -15.17 3.88
N GLU A 117 2.49 -14.89 3.83
CA GLU A 117 3.52 -15.92 4.04
C GLU A 117 3.67 -16.33 5.50
N THR A 118 3.54 -15.36 6.41
CA THR A 118 3.85 -15.56 7.82
C THR A 118 2.71 -16.27 8.55
N TYR A 119 1.47 -16.10 8.07
CA TYR A 119 0.27 -16.67 8.67
C TYR A 119 -0.52 -17.46 7.62
N ASP A 120 -0.97 -18.67 7.99
CA ASP A 120 -1.85 -19.51 7.16
C ASP A 120 -3.26 -18.89 7.08
N MET A 121 -3.35 -17.84 6.26
CA MET A 121 -4.54 -17.02 6.04
C MET A 121 -5.61 -17.74 5.20
N ASP A 122 -5.24 -18.86 4.55
CA ASP A 122 -6.18 -19.69 3.81
C ASP A 122 -6.97 -20.60 4.78
N ASN A 123 -6.44 -20.87 5.98
CA ASN A 123 -7.04 -21.78 6.98
C ASN A 123 -7.51 -21.12 8.29
N THR A 124 -7.25 -19.83 8.53
CA THR A 124 -7.67 -19.13 9.77
C THR A 124 -8.70 -18.02 9.49
N LYS A 125 -9.77 -18.00 10.32
CA LYS A 125 -10.93 -17.09 10.18
C LYS A 125 -10.54 -15.61 10.16
N GLU A 126 -11.35 -14.83 9.43
CA GLU A 126 -11.33 -13.38 9.20
C GLU A 126 -10.47 -12.56 10.18
N ILE A 127 -9.32 -12.09 9.71
CA ILE A 127 -8.60 -10.98 10.35
C ILE A 127 -8.99 -9.69 9.63
N MET A 128 -9.75 -8.84 10.34
CA MET A 128 -9.93 -7.45 9.92
C MET A 128 -8.60 -6.71 10.13
N THR A 129 -8.02 -6.25 9.01
CA THR A 129 -6.98 -5.21 8.89
C THR A 129 -5.63 -5.48 9.53
N TYR A 130 -4.61 -5.82 8.75
CA TYR A 130 -3.27 -5.20 8.68
C TYR A 130 -2.56 -5.77 7.42
N TRP A 131 -2.03 -4.94 6.52
CA TRP A 131 -1.24 -5.43 5.39
C TRP A 131 0.09 -4.67 5.29
N CYS A 132 1.18 -5.43 5.28
CA CYS A 132 2.50 -4.98 4.89
C CYS A 132 2.80 -5.63 3.55
N PHE A 133 2.99 -4.82 2.51
CA PHE A 133 3.54 -5.26 1.24
C PHE A 133 4.99 -4.80 1.17
N ILE A 134 5.91 -5.74 0.92
CA ILE A 134 7.32 -5.48 0.62
C ILE A 134 7.53 -5.64 -0.90
#